data_AF-A0A0H2UW37-F1
#
_entry.id   AF-A0A0H2UW37-F1
#
_cell.length_a   1.000
_cell.length_b   1.000
_cell.length_c   1.000
_cell.angle_alpha   90.00
_cell.angle_beta   90.00
_cell.angle_gamma   90.00
#
_symmetry.space_group_name_H-M   'P 1'
#
loop_
_entity.id
_entity.type
_entity.pdbx_description
1 polymer ?
#
loop_
_entity_poly.entity_id
_entity_poly.type
_entity_poly.pdbx_seq_one_letter_code
_entity_poly.pdbx_strand_id
1 'polypeptide(L)'
;MDEKKLFENFQLTFGRMISPFEIEDIQKWIHEDNMPIEVVNLALREAVENNKISWKYINKILVDWYKSGDTTVEKVRDRLQRFDDSKKQRSVTTSNVPSWSNPDYKEPDLKEFALGSMDGIEDGSGDF
;
A
#
# COMPACT_ATOMS: atom_id res chain seq x y z
N MET A 1 -14.60 26.47 -6.23
CA MET A 1 -14.40 26.62 -4.77
C MET A 1 -13.53 27.85 -4.53
N ASP A 2 -13.74 28.57 -3.44
CA ASP A 2 -12.98 29.78 -3.10
C ASP A 2 -11.80 29.48 -2.16
N GLU A 3 -10.76 30.34 -2.16
CA GLU A 3 -9.58 30.20 -1.29
C GLU A 3 -9.93 30.21 0.20
N LYS A 4 -10.87 31.07 0.63
CA LYS A 4 -11.33 31.11 2.02
C LYS A 4 -11.87 29.75 2.48
N LYS A 5 -12.67 29.11 1.63
CA LYS A 5 -13.23 27.79 1.90
C LYS A 5 -12.15 26.70 1.93
N LEU A 6 -11.09 26.85 1.13
CA LEU A 6 -9.93 25.98 1.18
C LEU A 6 -9.23 26.10 2.55
N PHE A 7 -8.93 27.33 2.99
CA PHE A 7 -8.30 27.56 4.29
C PHE A 7 -9.16 27.03 5.45
N GLU A 8 -10.48 27.25 5.41
CA GLU A 8 -11.41 26.67 6.39
C GLU A 8 -11.33 25.13 6.42
N ASN A 9 -11.32 24.47 5.25
CA ASN A 9 -11.18 23.02 5.19
C ASN A 9 -9.85 22.53 5.80
N PHE A 10 -8.74 23.22 5.53
CA PHE A 10 -7.46 22.91 6.15
C PHE A 10 -7.54 23.10 7.69
N GLN A 11 -8.11 24.20 8.18
CA GLN A 11 -8.23 24.42 9.63
C GLN A 11 -9.07 23.35 10.32
N LEU A 12 -10.21 22.98 9.71
CA LEU A 12 -11.11 21.94 10.22
C LEU A 12 -10.47 20.56 10.24
N THR A 13 -9.74 20.20 9.18
CA THR A 13 -9.08 18.87 9.07
C THR A 13 -7.88 18.74 9.99
N PHE A 14 -7.10 19.81 10.16
CA PHE A 14 -5.96 19.81 11.08
C PHE A 14 -6.37 20.05 12.54
N GLY A 15 -7.60 20.54 12.80
CA GLY A 15 -8.08 20.86 14.13
C GLY A 15 -7.32 22.02 14.79
N ARG A 16 -6.65 22.86 13.98
CA ARG A 16 -5.88 24.02 14.43
C ARG A 16 -5.91 25.14 13.41
N MET A 17 -5.52 26.33 13.86
CA MET A 17 -5.26 27.44 12.97
C MET A 17 -4.05 27.14 12.08
N ILE A 18 -4.14 27.59 10.84
CA ILE A 18 -3.05 27.55 9.87
C ILE A 18 -2.10 28.71 10.14
N SER A 19 -0.80 28.45 10.09
CA SER A 19 0.24 29.46 10.22
C SER A 19 0.31 30.37 8.98
N PRO A 20 0.73 31.64 9.10
CA PRO A 20 0.98 32.50 7.93
C PRO A 20 1.90 31.86 6.89
N PHE A 21 2.94 31.15 7.32
CA PHE A 21 3.85 30.44 6.41
C PHE A 21 3.16 29.31 5.62
N GLU A 22 2.20 28.63 6.25
CA GLU A 22 1.42 27.58 5.59
C GLU A 22 0.42 28.19 4.59
N ILE A 23 -0.09 29.40 4.85
CA ILE A 23 -0.92 30.14 3.89
C ILE A 23 -0.09 30.53 2.66
N GLU A 24 1.13 31.02 2.86
CA GLU A 24 2.06 31.33 1.76
C GLU A 24 2.34 30.10 0.89
N ASP A 25 2.56 28.94 1.50
CA ASP A 25 2.77 27.66 0.80
C ASP A 25 1.54 27.28 -0.05
N ILE A 26 0.32 27.41 0.49
CA ILE A 26 -0.91 27.16 -0.27
C ILE A 26 -1.04 28.13 -1.45
N GLN A 27 -0.72 29.40 -1.22
CA GLN A 27 -0.73 30.42 -2.27
C GLN A 27 0.29 30.12 -3.37
N LYS A 28 1.48 29.62 -3.02
CA LYS A 28 2.47 29.17 -4.02
C LYS A 28 1.94 28.04 -4.88
N TRP A 29 1.30 27.02 -4.29
CA TRP A 29 0.72 25.94 -5.10
C TRP A 29 -0.34 26.45 -6.08
N ILE A 30 -1.16 27.42 -5.69
CA ILE A 30 -2.23 27.95 -6.54
C ILE A 30 -1.67 28.88 -7.62
N HIS A 31 -0.79 29.81 -7.25
CA HIS A 31 -0.36 30.90 -8.13
C HIS A 31 0.94 30.59 -8.89
N GLU A 32 1.91 29.92 -8.26
CA GLU A 32 3.20 29.60 -8.85
C GLU A 32 3.13 28.29 -9.65
N ASP A 33 2.64 27.23 -9.01
CA ASP A 33 2.51 25.91 -9.66
C ASP A 33 1.27 25.80 -10.57
N ASN A 34 0.45 26.86 -10.63
CA ASN A 34 -0.80 26.92 -11.40
C ASN A 34 -1.75 25.75 -11.10
N MET A 35 -1.75 25.24 -9.85
CA MET A 35 -2.68 24.19 -9.46
C MET A 35 -4.04 24.78 -9.11
N PRO A 36 -5.15 24.20 -9.63
CA PRO A 36 -6.49 24.62 -9.25
C PRO A 36 -6.72 24.42 -7.75
N ILE A 37 -7.47 25.33 -7.12
CA ILE A 37 -7.92 25.24 -5.71
C ILE A 37 -8.57 23.88 -5.43
N GLU A 38 -9.35 23.38 -6.39
CA GLU A 38 -10.01 22.07 -6.32
C GLU A 38 -9.00 20.91 -6.21
N VAL A 39 -7.85 21.01 -6.91
CA VAL A 39 -6.79 20.00 -6.84
C VAL A 39 -6.15 19.99 -5.46
N VAL A 40 -5.83 21.16 -4.89
CA VAL A 40 -5.29 21.25 -3.53
C VAL A 40 -6.26 20.65 -2.50
N ASN A 41 -7.56 20.91 -2.66
CA ASN A 41 -8.59 20.31 -1.81
C ASN A 41 -8.70 18.79 -1.97
N LEU A 42 -8.50 18.25 -3.18
CA LEU A 42 -8.44 16.80 -3.42
C LEU A 42 -7.22 16.18 -2.74
N ALA A 43 -6.06 16.83 -2.77
CA ALA A 43 -4.87 16.35 -2.07
C ALA A 43 -5.08 16.29 -0.54
N LEU A 44 -5.80 17.27 0.01
CA LEU A 44 -6.21 17.27 1.42
C LEU A 44 -7.12 16.08 1.73
N ARG A 45 -8.13 15.81 0.88
CA ARG A 45 -9.02 14.65 1.03
C ARG A 45 -8.25 13.33 1.00
N GLU A 46 -7.32 13.17 0.06
CA GLU A 46 -6.45 12.00 -0.02
C GLU A 46 -5.63 11.81 1.26
N ALA A 47 -5.13 12.89 1.86
CA ALA A 47 -4.41 12.82 3.13
C ALA A 47 -5.30 12.36 4.30
N VAL A 48 -6.57 12.79 4.33
CA VAL A 48 -7.56 12.36 5.32
C VAL A 48 -7.93 10.89 5.11
N GLU A 49 -8.18 10.46 3.88
CA GLU A 49 -8.54 9.08 3.54
C GLU A 49 -7.42 8.09 3.87
N ASN A 50 -6.16 8.49 3.67
CA ASN A 50 -5.00 7.68 4.08
C ASN A 50 -4.66 7.82 5.58
N ASN A 51 -5.46 8.54 6.36
CA ASN A 51 -5.28 8.82 7.79
C ASN A 51 -3.87 9.39 8.12
N LYS A 52 -3.33 10.22 7.22
CA LYS A 52 -1.97 10.80 7.29
C LYS A 52 -2.02 12.31 7.07
N ILE A 53 -2.73 13.00 7.94
CA ILE A 53 -2.90 14.45 7.87
C ILE A 53 -1.61 15.14 8.37
N SER A 54 -0.71 15.46 7.45
CA SER A 54 0.50 16.23 7.75
C SER A 54 0.87 17.13 6.58
N TRP A 55 1.41 18.32 6.89
CA TRP A 55 1.79 19.31 5.87
C TRP A 55 2.75 18.73 4.83
N LYS A 56 3.79 18.02 5.31
CA LYS A 56 4.79 17.35 4.47
C LYS A 56 4.15 16.31 3.55
N TYR A 57 3.13 15.60 4.01
CA TYR A 57 2.47 14.58 3.19
C TYR A 57 1.62 15.22 2.09
N ILE A 58 0.86 16.27 2.41
CA ILE A 58 0.09 17.03 1.41
C ILE A 58 1.02 17.62 0.36
N ASN A 59 2.11 18.27 0.77
CA ASN A 59 3.10 18.81 -0.16
C ASN A 59 3.67 17.70 -1.07
N LYS A 60 3.98 16.53 -0.51
CA LYS A 60 4.45 15.39 -1.30
C LYS A 60 3.43 14.94 -2.34
N ILE A 61 2.14 14.83 -1.97
CA ILE A 61 1.07 14.48 -2.92
C ILE A 61 1.03 15.49 -4.06
N LEU A 62 1.07 16.79 -3.74
CA LEU A 62 1.02 17.86 -4.73
C LEU A 62 2.24 17.85 -5.66
N VAL A 63 3.46 17.66 -5.13
CA VAL A 63 4.68 17.53 -5.93
C VAL A 63 4.61 16.31 -6.86
N ASP A 64 4.08 15.19 -6.38
CA ASP A 64 3.94 13.98 -7.18
C ASP A 64 2.92 14.20 -8.33
N TRP A 65 1.83 14.93 -8.09
CA TRP A 65 0.83 15.28 -9.11
C TRP A 65 1.38 16.28 -10.13
N TYR A 66 2.08 17.31 -9.66
CA TYR A 66 2.75 18.28 -10.52
C TYR A 66 3.75 17.60 -11.46
N LYS A 67 4.60 16.70 -10.92
CA LYS A 67 5.56 15.91 -11.71
C LYS A 67 4.88 14.97 -12.73
N SER A 68 3.69 14.48 -12.41
CA SER A 68 2.92 13.62 -13.31
C SER A 68 2.23 14.40 -14.44
N GLY A 69 2.21 15.74 -14.36
CA GLY A 69 1.50 16.60 -15.32
C GLY A 69 -0.02 16.62 -15.10
N ASP A 70 -0.47 16.24 -13.90
CA ASP A 70 -1.88 16.17 -13.51
C ASP A 70 -2.33 17.51 -12.91
N THR A 71 -2.25 18.57 -13.71
CA THR A 71 -2.61 19.94 -13.28
C THR A 71 -4.10 20.25 -13.41
N THR A 72 -4.89 19.34 -13.99
CA THR A 72 -6.33 19.51 -14.20
C THR A 72 -7.12 18.62 -13.23
N VAL A 73 -8.23 19.15 -12.70
CA VAL A 73 -9.11 18.43 -11.77
C VAL A 73 -9.56 17.07 -12.34
N GLU A 74 -9.86 17.01 -13.63
CA GLU A 74 -10.27 15.77 -14.31
C GLU A 74 -9.17 14.70 -14.27
N LYS A 75 -7.93 15.07 -14.62
CA LYS A 75 -6.78 14.15 -14.57
C LYS A 75 -6.51 13.63 -13.17
N VAL A 76 -6.62 14.51 -12.17
CA VAL A 76 -6.44 14.13 -10.76
C VAL A 76 -7.52 13.14 -10.31
N ARG A 77 -8.77 13.34 -10.73
CA ARG A 77 -9.86 12.39 -10.46
C ARG A 77 -9.64 11.04 -11.13
N ASP A 78 -9.25 11.04 -12.41
CA ASP A 78 -8.92 9.81 -13.14
C ASP A 78 -7.78 9.05 -12.47
N ARG A 79 -6.75 9.77 -12.04
CA ARG A 79 -5.63 9.21 -11.27
C ARG A 79 -6.14 8.55 -10.00
N LEU A 80 -6.93 9.28 -9.19
CA LEU A 80 -7.47 8.78 -7.92
C LEU A 80 -8.28 7.49 -8.12
N GLN A 81 -9.14 7.47 -9.14
CA GLN A 81 -9.93 6.29 -9.51
C GLN A 81 -9.03 5.09 -9.85
N ARG A 82 -7.99 5.30 -10.67
CA ARG A 82 -7.02 4.24 -11.01
C ARG A 82 -6.27 3.72 -9.78
N PHE A 83 -5.93 4.60 -8.83
CA PHE A 83 -5.29 4.19 -7.58
C PHE A 83 -6.21 3.29 -6.75
N ASP A 84 -7.49 3.63 -6.63
CA ASP A 84 -8.46 2.81 -5.89
C ASP A 84 -8.71 1.45 -6.54
N ASP A 85 -8.83 1.42 -7.87
CA ASP A 85 -8.97 0.17 -8.62
C ASP A 85 -7.74 -0.73 -8.41
N SER A 86 -6.53 -0.14 -8.41
CA SER A 86 -5.30 -0.89 -8.14
C SER A 86 -5.21 -1.42 -6.70
N LYS A 87 -5.74 -0.69 -5.71
CA LYS A 87 -5.82 -1.16 -4.31
C LYS A 87 -6.75 -2.36 -4.18
N LYS A 88 -7.91 -2.34 -4.86
CA LYS A 88 -8.87 -3.46 -4.88
C LYS A 88 -8.31 -4.71 -5.57
N GLN A 89 -7.51 -4.56 -6.62
CA GLN A 89 -6.89 -5.71 -7.29
C GLN A 89 -5.82 -6.38 -6.43
N ARG A 90 -5.12 -5.62 -5.57
CA ARG A 90 -4.11 -6.16 -4.65
C ARG A 90 -4.68 -6.93 -3.46
N SER A 91 -5.99 -6.84 -3.16
CA SER A 91 -6.62 -7.65 -2.13
C SER A 91 -7.00 -9.06 -2.60
N VAL A 92 -6.74 -9.40 -3.87
CA VAL A 92 -6.88 -10.77 -4.38
C VAL A 92 -5.70 -11.63 -3.89
N THR A 93 -5.86 -12.14 -2.67
CA THR A 93 -5.33 -13.39 -2.10
C THR A 93 -3.93 -13.84 -2.55
N THR A 94 -2.88 -13.32 -1.91
CA THR A 94 -1.70 -14.16 -1.64
C THR A 94 -1.98 -14.92 -0.34
N SER A 95 -2.38 -16.17 -0.46
CA SER A 95 -2.36 -17.10 0.67
C SER A 95 -0.97 -17.04 1.34
N ASN A 96 -0.91 -17.00 2.67
CA ASN A 96 0.36 -17.14 3.40
C ASN A 96 0.98 -18.54 3.23
N VAL A 97 0.29 -19.46 2.55
CA VAL A 97 0.78 -20.80 2.24
C VAL A 97 1.75 -20.71 1.04
N PRO A 98 3.04 -21.04 1.23
CA PRO A 98 4.00 -21.07 0.14
C PRO A 98 3.60 -22.07 -0.95
N SER A 99 4.04 -21.83 -2.18
CA SER A 99 3.73 -22.68 -3.35
C SER A 99 4.23 -24.13 -3.25
N TRP A 100 5.15 -24.42 -2.31
CA TRP A 100 5.65 -25.77 -2.06
C TRP A 100 4.77 -26.58 -1.10
N SER A 101 3.85 -25.94 -0.37
CA SER A 101 2.96 -26.65 0.54
C SER A 101 2.00 -27.50 -0.26
N ASN A 102 2.03 -28.82 -0.03
CA ASN A 102 1.09 -29.74 -0.64
C ASN A 102 -0.02 -30.05 0.38
N PRO A 103 -1.19 -29.38 0.31
CA PRO A 103 -2.27 -29.57 1.29
C PRO A 103 -2.86 -30.99 1.27
N ASP A 104 -2.62 -31.73 0.18
CA ASP A 104 -3.10 -33.10 -0.01
C ASP A 104 -2.03 -34.17 0.33
N TYR A 105 -1.03 -33.84 1.14
CA TYR A 105 -0.05 -34.83 1.62
C TYR A 105 -0.77 -35.92 2.42
N LYS A 106 -0.61 -37.17 1.97
CA LYS A 106 -1.01 -38.37 2.71
C LYS A 106 0.26 -39.06 3.18
N GLU A 107 0.37 -39.29 4.48
CA GLU A 107 1.48 -40.07 5.04
C GLU A 107 1.54 -41.44 4.35
N PRO A 108 2.69 -41.85 3.82
CA PRO A 108 2.84 -43.21 3.31
C PRO A 108 2.73 -44.22 4.47
N ASP A 109 2.14 -45.39 4.20
CA ASP A 109 2.06 -46.46 5.20
C ASP A 109 3.49 -46.95 5.49
N LEU A 110 3.92 -46.87 6.75
CA LEU A 110 5.26 -47.19 7.24
C LEU A 110 5.70 -48.63 6.87
N LYS A 111 4.74 -49.50 6.54
CA LYS A 111 5.00 -50.86 6.06
C LYS A 111 5.69 -50.94 4.70
N GLU A 112 5.57 -49.90 3.87
CA GLU A 112 6.15 -49.86 2.51
C GLU A 112 7.66 -49.58 2.53
N PHE A 113 8.15 -48.90 3.57
CA PHE A 113 9.58 -48.56 3.77
C PHE A 113 10.33 -49.53 4.68
N ALA A 114 9.64 -50.51 5.28
CA ALA A 114 10.28 -51.58 6.01
C ALA A 114 11.03 -52.49 5.02
N LEU A 115 12.26 -52.09 4.68
CA LEU A 115 13.24 -52.94 4.01
C LEU A 115 13.31 -54.25 4.79
N GLY A 116 13.08 -55.37 4.09
CA GLY A 116 12.59 -56.62 4.65
C GLY A 116 13.32 -57.14 5.89
N SER A 117 12.55 -57.83 6.73
CA SER A 117 13.01 -58.67 7.84
C SER A 117 14.34 -59.36 7.51
N MET A 118 15.40 -58.93 8.18
CA MET A 118 16.71 -59.56 8.16
C MET A 118 16.63 -60.82 9.05
N ASP A 119 16.09 -61.89 8.50
CA ASP A 119 16.12 -63.25 9.06
C ASP A 119 17.39 -63.94 8.54
N GLY A 120 18.33 -64.23 9.44
CA GLY A 120 19.57 -64.95 9.11
C GLY A 120 20.85 -64.27 9.60
N ILE A 121 21.13 -64.36 10.91
CA ILE A 121 22.52 -64.31 11.40
C ILE A 121 22.96 -65.77 11.58
N GLU A 122 23.77 -66.25 10.64
CA GLU A 122 24.38 -67.57 10.61
C GLU A 122 25.60 -67.58 11.56
N ASP A 123 25.62 -68.51 12.52
CA ASP A 123 26.62 -68.65 13.58
C ASP A 123 27.89 -69.35 13.06
N GLY A 124 28.75 -68.58 12.40
CA GLY A 124 30.06 -69.05 11.94
C GLY A 124 31.01 -69.40 13.09
N SER A 125 31.09 -70.70 13.40
CA SER A 125 32.16 -71.33 14.18
C SER A 125 33.50 -71.14 13.48
N GLY A 126 34.46 -70.49 14.15
CA GLY A 126 35.82 -70.30 13.68
C GLY A 126 36.81 -70.91 14.64
N ASP A 127 37.35 -72.08 14.30
CA ASP A 127 38.55 -72.65 14.89
C ASP A 127 39.77 -71.83 14.44
N PHE A 128 40.45 -71.16 15.37
CA PHE A 128 41.87 -70.80 15.27
C PHE A 128 42.47 -70.48 16.64
#